data_AF-A0A954DY10-F1
#
_entry.id   AF-A0A954DY10-F1
#
_cell.length_a   1.000
_cell.length_b   1.000
_cell.length_c   1.000
_cell.angle_alpha   90.00
_cell.angle_beta   90.00
_cell.angle_gamma   90.00
#
_symmetry.space_group_name_H-M   'P 1'
#
loop_
_entity.id
_entity.type
_entity.pdbx_description
1 polymer ?
#
loop_
_entity_poly.entity_id
_entity_poly.type
_entity_poly.pdbx_seq_one_letter_code
_entity_poly.pdbx_strand_id
1 'polypeptide(L)' 'VGSRRFETPDQSRNNWLLALFTLGEGWHNNHHRYQASVRQGFRWWEFDPSYYVLRAAALVGLVWDLRPVPERILREGAPR' A
#
# COMPACT_ATOMS: atom_id res chain seq x y z
N VAL A 1 0.17 -15.58 6.46
CA VAL A 1 0.36 -15.11 7.86
C VAL A 1 0.46 -13.60 7.86
N GLY A 2 -0.19 -12.90 8.80
CA GLY A 2 -0.23 -11.43 8.85
C GLY A 2 -1.55 -10.87 9.36
N SER A 3 -1.68 -9.54 9.38
CA SER A 3 -2.90 -8.84 9.84
C SER A 3 -3.88 -8.57 8.70
N ARG A 4 -5.17 -8.45 9.02
CA ARG A 4 -6.21 -8.00 8.08
C ARG A 4 -6.78 -6.68 8.59
N ARG A 5 -6.41 -5.58 7.93
CA ARG A 5 -6.93 -4.24 8.24
C ARG A 5 -8.30 -4.01 7.61
N PHE A 6 -8.51 -4.61 6.44
CA PHE A 6 -9.72 -4.46 5.66
C PHE A 6 -10.42 -5.80 5.48
N GLU A 7 -11.75 -5.75 5.52
CA GLU A 7 -12.61 -6.87 5.14
C GLU A 7 -12.61 -6.97 3.60
N THR A 8 -11.83 -7.93 3.09
CA THR A 8 -11.75 -8.29 1.67
C THR A 8 -12.33 -9.71 1.49
N PRO A 9 -12.92 -10.04 0.33
CA PRO A 9 -13.50 -11.36 0.09
C PRO A 9 -12.46 -12.50 0.03
N ASP A 10 -11.19 -12.17 -0.18
CA ASP A 10 -10.08 -13.12 -0.23
C ASP A 10 -9.42 -13.36 1.15
N GLN A 11 -8.24 -14.00 1.14
CA GLN A 11 -7.42 -14.28 2.32
C GLN A 11 -6.14 -13.41 2.39
N SER A 12 -6.10 -12.28 1.68
CA SER A 12 -4.95 -11.36 1.68
C SER A 12 -4.64 -10.85 3.09
N ARG A 13 -3.35 -10.66 3.40
CA ARG A 13 -2.88 -10.19 4.71
C ARG A 13 -1.73 -9.23 4.54
N ASN A 14 -1.64 -8.26 5.44
CA ASN A 14 -0.46 -7.40 5.59
C ASN A 14 0.61 -8.13 6.42
N ASN A 15 1.84 -8.15 5.91
CA ASN A 15 2.99 -8.74 6.57
C ASN A 15 4.21 -7.84 6.34
N TRP A 16 4.65 -7.16 7.41
CA TRP A 16 5.74 -6.19 7.35
C TRP A 16 7.09 -6.83 6.99
N LEU A 17 7.34 -8.07 7.43
CA LEU A 17 8.57 -8.78 7.13
C LEU A 17 8.62 -9.15 5.65
N LEU A 18 7.50 -9.61 5.10
CA LEU A 18 7.40 -9.86 3.67
C LEU A 18 7.58 -8.55 2.89
N ALA A 19 6.91 -7.46 3.31
CA ALA A 19 7.01 -6.16 2.64
C ALA A 19 8.45 -5.64 2.56
N LEU A 20 9.28 -5.93 3.56
CA LEU A 20 10.70 -5.59 3.55
C LEU A 20 11.47 -6.30 2.43
N PHE A 21 11.25 -7.61 2.26
CA PHE A 21 11.97 -8.41 1.25
C PHE A 21 11.38 -8.30 -0.15
N THR A 22 10.08 -8.04 -0.25
CA THR A 22 9.34 -7.96 -1.52
C THR A 22 9.05 -6.53 -1.93
N LEU A 23 9.82 -5.56 -1.44
CA LEU A 23 9.77 -4.16 -1.87
C LEU A 23 8.39 -3.48 -1.75
N GLY A 24 7.58 -3.88 -0.76
CA GLY A 24 6.24 -3.33 -0.49
C GLY A 24 5.10 -4.34 -0.66
N GLU A 25 5.30 -5.42 -1.42
CA GLU A 25 4.22 -6.37 -1.78
C GLU A 25 3.59 -7.11 -0.58
N GLY A 26 4.26 -7.09 0.57
CA GLY A 26 3.72 -7.62 1.82
C GLY A 26 2.55 -6.82 2.39
N TRP A 27 2.27 -5.60 1.92
CA TRP A 27 1.04 -4.85 2.28
C TRP A 27 -0.18 -5.33 1.46
N HIS A 28 -0.34 -6.64 1.39
CA HIS A 28 -1.20 -7.30 0.42
C HIS A 28 -2.69 -7.09 0.69
N ASN A 29 -3.10 -7.01 1.96
CA ASN A 29 -4.50 -6.73 2.30
C ASN A 29 -4.88 -5.27 1.99
N ASN A 30 -3.94 -4.33 2.15
CA ASN A 30 -4.15 -2.96 1.68
C ASN A 30 -4.31 -2.92 0.14
N HIS A 31 -3.40 -3.60 -0.58
CA HIS A 31 -3.44 -3.65 -2.04
C HIS A 31 -4.75 -4.26 -2.54
N HIS A 32 -5.19 -5.39 -1.97
CA HIS A 32 -6.46 -6.02 -2.34
C HIS A 32 -7.68 -5.15 -1.98
N ARG A 33 -7.59 -4.32 -0.93
CA ARG A 33 -8.66 -3.38 -0.61
C ARG A 33 -8.79 -2.27 -1.65
N TYR A 34 -7.67 -1.70 -2.10
CA TYR A 34 -7.68 -0.58 -3.04
C TYR A 34 -6.46 -0.60 -3.99
N GLN A 35 -6.50 -1.54 -4.94
CA GLN A 35 -5.45 -1.80 -5.93
C GLN A 35 -5.18 -0.64 -6.89
N ALA A 36 -6.10 0.33 -6.97
CA ALA A 36 -5.96 1.50 -7.83
C ALA A 36 -4.97 2.55 -7.27
N SER A 37 -4.52 2.40 -6.02
CA SER A 37 -3.49 3.29 -5.47
C SER A 37 -2.10 2.95 -6.02
N VAL A 38 -1.31 3.99 -6.23
CA VAL A 38 0.12 3.91 -6.55
C VAL A 38 0.97 3.23 -5.46
N ARG A 39 0.49 3.18 -4.21
CA ARG A 39 1.21 2.61 -3.08
C ARG A 39 0.44 1.47 -2.43
N GLN A 40 1.16 0.50 -1.89
CA GLN A 40 0.61 -0.67 -1.20
C GLN A 40 0.57 -0.43 0.32
N GLY A 41 1.58 0.24 0.87
CA GLY A 41 1.51 0.76 2.24
C GLY A 41 0.49 1.90 2.30
N PHE A 42 -0.43 1.93 3.26
CA PHE A 42 -1.42 3.00 3.45
C PHE A 42 -1.10 3.89 4.66
N ARG A 43 -0.23 3.44 5.58
CA ARG A 43 0.24 4.23 6.73
C ARG A 43 1.64 4.79 6.50
N TRP A 44 2.02 5.81 7.29
CA TRP A 44 3.33 6.46 7.16
C TRP A 44 4.50 5.52 7.52
N TRP A 45 4.27 4.56 8.42
CA TRP A 45 5.25 3.57 8.86
C TRP A 45 5.30 2.31 7.96
N GLU A 46 4.39 2.17 7.00
CA GLU A 46 4.37 1.04 6.08
C GLU A 46 5.39 1.26 4.97
N PHE A 47 6.57 0.65 5.15
CA PHE A 47 7.71 0.74 4.25
C PHE A 47 7.38 0.14 2.87
N ASP A 48 7.46 0.97 1.84
CA ASP A 48 7.05 0.62 0.47
C ASP A 48 8.09 1.13 -0.55
N PRO A 49 9.19 0.38 -0.75
CA PRO A 49 10.25 0.73 -1.70
C PRO A 49 9.75 0.99 -3.12
N SER A 50 8.80 0.19 -3.61
CA SER A 50 8.25 0.34 -4.96
C SER A 50 7.60 1.71 -5.15
N TYR A 51 6.82 2.18 -4.18
CA TYR A 51 6.24 3.51 -4.18
C TYR A 51 7.30 4.61 -4.16
N TYR A 52 8.39 4.43 -3.41
CA TYR A 52 9.47 5.42 -3.37
C TYR A 52 10.18 5.57 -4.71
N VAL A 53 10.39 4.47 -5.44
CA VAL A 53 10.92 4.51 -6.81
C VAL A 53 9.97 5.25 -7.74
N LEU A 54 8.66 4.98 -7.69
CA LEU A 54 7.65 5.69 -8.48
C LEU A 54 7.61 7.18 -8.15
N ARG A 55 7.76 7.55 -6.87
CA ARG A 55 7.86 8.94 -6.43
C ARG A 55 9.11 9.62 -6.98
N ALA A 56 10.27 8.96 -6.93
CA ALA A 56 11.51 9.49 -7.50
C ALA A 56 11.41 9.67 -9.02
N ALA A 57 10.83 8.69 -9.72
CA ALA A 57 10.55 8.77 -11.15
C ALA A 57 9.59 9.93 -11.47
N ALA A 58 8.59 10.19 -10.63
CA ALA A 58 7.69 11.33 -10.80
C ALA A 58 8.40 12.68 -10.59
N LEU A 59 9.34 12.75 -9.64
CA LEU A 59 10.10 13.98 -9.39
C LEU A 59 10.97 14.40 -10.59
N VAL A 60 11.50 13.43 -11.34
CA VAL A 60 12.30 13.69 -12.54
C VAL A 60 11.48 13.67 -13.84
N GLY A 61 10.14 13.61 -13.74
CA GLY A 61 9.22 13.72 -14.88
C GLY A 61 9.08 12.45 -15.74
N LEU A 62 9.57 11.29 -15.28
CA LEU A 62 9.45 10.03 -16.02
C LEU A 62 8.04 9.44 -15.96
N VAL A 63 7.33 9.69 -14.86
CA VAL A 63 5.93 9.26 -14.65
C VAL A 63 5.12 10.40 -14.07
N TRP A 64 3.82 10.40 -14.31
CA TRP A 64 2.87 11.40 -13.81
C TRP A 64 1.55 10.73 -13.43
N ASP A 65 0.61 11.49 -12.86
CA ASP A 65 -0.72 11.02 -12.42
C ASP A 65 -0.68 9.87 -11.38
N LEU A 66 0.23 9.96 -10.40
CA LEU A 66 0.29 9.00 -9.30
C LEU A 66 -0.99 9.06 -8.46
N ARG A 67 -1.77 7.98 -8.44
CA ARG A 67 -3.07 7.92 -7.75
C ARG A 67 -2.91 7.64 -6.24
N PRO A 68 -3.13 8.62 -5.35
CA PRO A 68 -3.00 8.39 -3.91
C PRO A 68 -4.13 7.51 -3.37
N VAL A 69 -3.98 7.02 -2.14
CA VAL A 69 -5.06 6.34 -1.42
C VAL A 69 -6.11 7.40 -1.01
N PRO A 70 -7.39 7.23 -1.38
CA PRO A 70 -8.44 8.17 -0.98
C PRO A 70 -8.63 8.19 0.54
N GLU A 71 -8.90 9.37 1.10
CA GLU A 71 -9.11 9.57 2.54
C GLU A 71 -10.20 8.64 3.13
N ARG A 72 -11.27 8.38 2.37
CA ARG A 72 -12.32 7.43 2.77
C ARG A 72 -11.78 6.03 3.08
N ILE A 73 -10.79 5.55 2.32
CA ILE A 73 -10.17 4.23 2.49
C ILE A 73 -9.22 4.25 3.70
N LEU A 74 -8.49 5.35 3.90
CA LEU A 74 -7.62 5.52 5.07
C LEU A 74 -8.43 5.54 6.39
N ARG A 75 -9.63 6.13 6.37
CA ARG A 75 -10.56 6.16 7.50
C ARG A 75 -11.20 4.81 7.77
N GLU A 76 -11.60 4.09 6.72
CA GLU A 76 -12.14 2.74 6.84
C GLU A 76 -11.16 1.79 7.57
N GLY A 77 -9.86 1.89 7.26
CA GLY A 77 -8.82 1.09 7.90
C GLY A 77 -8.23 1.69 9.17
N ALA A 78 -8.88 2.70 9.78
CA ALA A 78 -8.44 3.26 11.06
C ALA A 78 -8.65 2.23 12.19
N PRO A 79 -7.77 2.21 13.22
CA PRO A 79 -8.06 1.46 14.44
C PRO A 79 -9.42 1.90 15.00
N ARG A 80 -10.25 0.94 15.39
CA ARG A 80 -11.47 1.22 16.16
C ARG A 80 -11.11 1.60 17.59
#